data_AF-A0A5C3L0K9-F1
#
_entry.id   AF-A0A5C3L0K9-F1
#
_cell.length_a   1.000
_cell.length_b   1.000
_cell.length_c   1.000
_cell.angle_alpha   90.00
_cell.angle_beta   90.00
_cell.angle_gamma   90.00
#
_symmetry.space_group_name_H-M   'P 1'
#
loop_
_entity.id
_entity.type
_entity.pdbx_description
1 polymer ?
#
loop_
_entity_poly.entity_id
_entity_poly.type
_entity_poly.pdbx_seq_one_letter_code
_entity_poly.pdbx_strand_id
1 'polypeptide(L)'
;MNVPVSPTDTIASGFSCITPPQSARLQRTEAYPLPTPATSFCIALYPYSDSDPAILSFGKNEVLEVLSRHPSGWWDCLVGGSWNGYGLGGQVRRGWVPSNYVKNMEGRSEARAAMVRNGRSAVKP
;
A
#
# COMPACT_ATOMS: atom_id res chain seq x y z
N MET A 1 -16.01 13.28 49.20
CA MET A 1 -16.08 14.61 48.56
C MET A 1 -14.99 14.65 47.51
N ASN A 2 -15.41 14.66 46.24
CA ASN A 2 -14.58 14.43 45.06
C ASN A 2 -14.32 15.77 44.37
N VAL A 3 -13.05 16.15 44.19
CA VAL A 3 -12.52 16.90 43.04
C VAL A 3 -10.98 16.86 43.09
N PRO A 4 -10.28 16.24 42.13
CA PRO A 4 -8.92 16.64 41.81
C PRO A 4 -8.98 17.86 40.89
N VAL A 5 -8.30 18.94 41.29
CA VAL A 5 -8.07 20.13 40.47
C VAL A 5 -7.14 19.79 39.30
N SER A 6 -7.57 20.12 38.09
CA SER A 6 -6.78 20.01 36.86
C SER A 6 -5.51 20.86 36.92
N PRO A 7 -4.36 20.36 36.41
CA PRO A 7 -3.27 21.21 35.97
C PRO A 7 -3.28 21.34 34.44
N THR A 8 -3.98 22.35 33.94
CA THR A 8 -3.50 23.14 32.80
C THR A 8 -2.71 24.27 33.48
N ASP A 9 -1.41 24.45 33.29
CA ASP A 9 -0.70 24.78 32.07
C ASP A 9 0.82 24.68 32.38
N THR A 10 1.67 24.40 31.39
CA THR A 10 3.00 25.03 31.18
C THR A 10 3.85 24.13 30.29
N ILE A 11 3.98 24.56 29.04
CA ILE A 11 4.96 24.10 28.07
C ILE A 11 6.31 24.75 28.44
N ALA A 12 7.37 23.96 28.67
CA ALA A 12 8.74 24.33 28.30
C ALA A 12 9.74 23.18 28.53
N SER A 13 10.33 22.73 27.42
CA SER A 13 11.76 22.43 27.26
C SER A 13 12.39 21.23 27.98
N GLY A 14 12.78 20.24 27.16
CA GLY A 14 14.10 19.62 27.27
C GLY A 14 14.16 18.22 27.85
N PHE A 15 14.17 17.21 26.97
CA PHE A 15 14.87 15.95 27.24
C PHE A 15 15.61 15.50 25.98
N SER A 16 16.86 15.95 25.87
CA SER A 16 17.87 15.29 25.04
C SER A 16 18.61 14.27 25.89
N CYS A 17 19.06 13.21 25.20
CA CYS A 17 20.08 12.21 25.52
C CYS A 17 19.92 11.33 26.78
N ILE A 18 19.40 10.10 26.55
CA ILE A 18 19.89 8.92 27.27
C ILE A 18 20.45 7.93 26.24
N THR A 19 21.77 7.91 26.14
CA THR A 19 22.59 6.97 25.38
C THR A 19 22.80 5.69 26.22
N PRO A 20 22.57 4.47 25.71
CA PRO A 20 23.12 3.28 26.34
C PRO A 20 24.60 3.07 25.95
N PRO A 21 25.42 2.48 26.85
CA PRO A 21 26.87 2.49 26.75
C PRO A 21 27.40 1.51 25.69
N GLN A 22 28.51 1.92 25.07
CA GLN A 22 29.28 1.11 24.12
C GLN A 22 29.84 -0.14 24.79
N SER A 23 29.67 -1.30 24.15
CA SER A 23 30.72 -2.31 23.93
C SER A 23 30.17 -3.55 23.23
N ALA A 24 30.18 -3.56 21.90
CA ALA A 24 30.39 -4.78 21.09
C ALA A 24 30.56 -4.40 19.61
N ARG A 25 31.83 -4.34 19.24
CA ARG A 25 32.45 -4.44 17.92
C ARG A 25 31.70 -5.36 16.92
N LEU A 26 31.51 -4.83 15.70
CA LEU A 26 31.23 -5.50 14.42
C LEU A 26 29.86 -6.22 14.24
N GLN A 27 28.80 -5.47 13.94
CA GLN A 27 27.81 -5.93 12.94
C GLN A 27 27.36 -4.74 12.08
N ARG A 28 27.87 -4.73 10.85
CA ARG A 28 27.51 -3.87 9.73
C ARG A 28 25.97 -3.78 9.58
N THR A 29 25.41 -2.58 9.63
CA THR A 29 24.11 -2.16 9.07
C THR A 29 23.11 -3.29 8.80
N GLU A 30 22.52 -3.88 9.83
CA GLU A 30 21.24 -4.54 9.66
C GLU A 30 20.18 -3.46 9.81
N ALA A 31 19.92 -2.76 8.71
CA ALA A 31 18.72 -1.97 8.57
C ALA A 31 17.58 -2.91 8.90
N TYR A 32 16.95 -2.79 10.08
CA TYR A 32 15.69 -3.44 10.36
C TYR A 32 14.79 -3.12 9.16
N PRO A 33 14.53 -4.05 8.22
CA PRO A 33 13.50 -3.78 7.26
C PRO A 33 12.27 -3.75 8.14
N LEU A 34 11.74 -2.55 8.44
CA LEU A 34 10.34 -2.42 8.80
C LEU A 34 9.61 -3.40 7.89
N PRO A 35 8.79 -4.32 8.41
CA PRO A 35 8.15 -5.34 7.58
C PRO A 35 7.39 -4.59 6.51
N THR A 36 8.02 -4.36 5.36
CA THR A 36 7.35 -3.77 4.23
C THR A 36 6.37 -4.86 3.91
N PRO A 37 5.06 -4.64 4.09
CA PRO A 37 4.10 -5.67 3.74
C PRO A 37 4.51 -6.12 2.34
N ALA A 38 4.68 -7.43 2.16
CA ALA A 38 5.03 -8.03 0.89
C ALA A 38 3.85 -7.80 -0.06
N THR A 39 3.70 -6.55 -0.47
CA THR A 39 2.58 -6.03 -1.22
C THR A 39 2.70 -6.67 -2.58
N SER A 40 1.72 -7.52 -2.85
CA SER A 40 1.62 -8.25 -4.10
C SER A 40 0.88 -7.36 -5.07
N PHE A 41 1.35 -7.29 -6.31
CA PHE A 41 0.63 -6.57 -7.35
C PHE A 41 0.11 -7.55 -8.38
N CYS A 42 -0.97 -7.15 -9.05
CA CYS A 42 -1.46 -7.82 -10.22
C CYS A 42 -1.84 -6.79 -11.29
N ILE A 43 -1.94 -7.25 -12.52
CA ILE A 43 -2.37 -6.46 -13.67
C ILE A 43 -3.64 -7.07 -14.24
N ALA A 44 -4.62 -6.24 -14.52
CA ALA A 44 -5.83 -6.66 -15.23
C ALA A 44 -5.51 -7.06 -16.67
N LEU A 45 -5.87 -8.27 -17.06
CA LEU A 45 -5.72 -8.76 -18.44
C LEU A 45 -6.86 -8.28 -19.33
N TYR A 46 -8.04 -8.11 -18.74
CA TYR A 46 -9.28 -7.70 -19.40
C TYR A 46 -9.99 -6.61 -18.58
N PRO A 47 -10.75 -5.71 -19.22
CA PRO A 47 -11.58 -4.76 -18.50
C PRO A 47 -12.71 -5.50 -17.79
N TYR A 48 -13.00 -5.10 -16.57
CA TYR A 48 -14.08 -5.65 -15.77
C TYR A 48 -14.84 -4.50 -15.09
N SER A 49 -16.16 -4.47 -15.25
CA SER A 49 -17.02 -3.45 -14.68
C SER A 49 -18.26 -4.10 -14.12
N ASP A 50 -18.62 -3.72 -12.90
CA ASP A 50 -19.78 -4.24 -12.19
C ASP A 50 -20.51 -3.08 -11.50
N SER A 51 -21.80 -3.28 -11.22
CA SER A 51 -22.62 -2.33 -10.49
C SER A 51 -22.56 -2.53 -8.98
N ASP A 52 -22.06 -3.67 -8.50
CA ASP A 52 -21.91 -3.93 -7.08
C ASP A 52 -20.71 -3.16 -6.48
N PRO A 53 -20.89 -2.32 -5.45
CA PRO A 53 -19.79 -1.65 -4.76
C PRO A 53 -18.81 -2.60 -4.07
N ALA A 54 -19.21 -3.85 -3.79
CA ALA A 54 -18.32 -4.87 -3.27
C ALA A 54 -17.33 -5.36 -4.33
N ILE A 55 -17.66 -5.21 -5.62
CA ILE A 55 -16.85 -5.70 -6.74
C ILE A 55 -16.05 -4.54 -7.34
N LEU A 56 -14.74 -4.75 -7.52
CA LEU A 56 -13.88 -3.69 -8.02
C LEU A 56 -13.96 -3.59 -9.54
N SER A 57 -14.32 -2.42 -10.05
CA SER A 57 -14.30 -2.11 -11.48
C SER A 57 -12.96 -1.54 -11.93
N PHE A 58 -12.34 -2.13 -12.95
CA PHE A 58 -11.02 -1.79 -13.47
C PHE A 58 -10.92 -1.99 -14.99
N GLY A 59 -10.05 -1.22 -15.62
CA GLY A 59 -9.72 -1.29 -17.02
C GLY A 59 -8.69 -2.36 -17.35
N LYS A 60 -8.55 -2.65 -18.65
CA LYS A 60 -7.48 -3.49 -19.16
C LYS A 60 -6.12 -2.87 -18.83
N ASN A 61 -5.15 -3.70 -18.49
CA ASN A 61 -3.77 -3.31 -18.16
C ASN A 61 -3.66 -2.37 -16.94
N GLU A 62 -4.71 -2.29 -16.12
CA GLU A 62 -4.68 -1.54 -14.87
C GLU A 62 -3.94 -2.33 -13.79
N VAL A 63 -3.17 -1.62 -12.97
CA VAL A 63 -2.36 -2.21 -11.91
C VAL A 63 -3.14 -2.15 -10.61
N LEU A 64 -3.24 -3.30 -9.95
CA LEU A 64 -3.94 -3.45 -8.68
C LEU A 64 -2.99 -4.01 -7.63
N GLU A 65 -3.19 -3.55 -6.41
CA GLU A 65 -2.52 -4.01 -5.21
C GLU A 65 -3.38 -5.09 -4.55
N VAL A 66 -2.83 -6.29 -4.41
CA VAL A 66 -3.51 -7.44 -3.82
C VAL A 66 -3.30 -7.39 -2.31
N LEU A 67 -4.39 -7.15 -1.58
CA LEU A 67 -4.39 -7.10 -0.12
C LEU A 67 -4.55 -8.50 0.48
N SER A 68 -5.41 -9.33 -0.11
CA SER A 68 -5.65 -10.70 0.35
C SER A 68 -6.07 -11.61 -0.79
N ARG A 69 -5.45 -12.79 -0.86
CA ARG A 69 -5.78 -13.82 -1.84
C ARG A 69 -6.63 -14.89 -1.19
N HIS A 70 -7.86 -15.06 -1.66
CA HIS A 70 -8.72 -16.15 -1.18
C HIS A 70 -8.58 -17.38 -2.10
N PRO A 71 -8.57 -18.62 -1.55
CA PRO A 71 -8.52 -19.85 -2.34
C PRO A 71 -9.77 -20.08 -3.21
N SER A 72 -10.86 -19.33 -2.96
CA SER A 72 -12.06 -19.33 -3.82
C SER A 72 -11.85 -18.65 -5.17
N GLY A 73 -10.69 -18.03 -5.42
CA GLY A 73 -10.41 -17.28 -6.65
C GLY A 73 -10.88 -15.82 -6.62
N TRP A 74 -11.45 -15.36 -5.50
CA TRP A 74 -11.79 -13.96 -5.29
C TRP A 74 -10.71 -13.29 -4.47
N TRP A 75 -10.04 -12.31 -5.06
CA TRP A 75 -8.98 -11.57 -4.41
C TRP A 75 -9.46 -10.20 -4.03
N ASP A 76 -9.11 -9.79 -2.81
CA ASP A 76 -9.35 -8.44 -2.36
C ASP A 76 -8.21 -7.57 -2.87
N CYS A 77 -8.56 -6.68 -3.79
CA CYS A 77 -7.63 -5.83 -4.50
C CYS A 77 -7.97 -4.37 -4.27
N LEU A 78 -6.94 -3.53 -4.35
CA LEU A 78 -7.02 -2.10 -4.30
C LEU A 78 -6.43 -1.54 -5.59
N VAL A 79 -7.15 -0.65 -6.25
CA VAL A 79 -6.67 0.12 -7.39
C VAL A 79 -6.44 1.55 -6.95
N GLY A 80 -5.41 2.21 -7.48
CA GLY A 80 -5.09 3.59 -7.16
C GLY A 80 -4.68 4.39 -8.39
N GLY A 81 -4.99 5.69 -8.36
CA GLY A 81 -4.70 6.59 -9.48
C GLY A 81 -3.24 7.08 -9.56
N SER A 82 -2.46 6.95 -8.49
CA SER A 82 -1.07 7.42 -8.46
C SER A 82 -0.16 6.50 -7.64
N TRP A 83 1.15 6.61 -7.86
CA TRP A 83 2.17 5.84 -7.15
C TRP A 83 2.81 6.72 -6.07
N ASN A 84 2.81 6.29 -4.80
CA ASN A 84 3.33 7.08 -3.68
C ASN A 84 4.77 6.73 -3.26
N GLY A 85 5.45 5.85 -4.01
CA GLY A 85 6.78 5.33 -3.67
C GLY A 85 6.73 3.97 -2.98
N TYR A 86 5.69 3.69 -2.21
CA TYR A 86 5.52 2.46 -1.43
C TYR A 86 4.45 1.52 -2.00
N GLY A 87 3.43 2.05 -2.67
CA GLY A 87 2.29 1.33 -3.23
C GLY A 87 1.37 2.24 -4.05
N LEU A 88 0.15 1.78 -4.28
CA LEU A 88 -0.89 2.57 -4.95
C LEU A 88 -1.50 3.60 -3.99
N GLY A 89 -1.75 4.81 -4.50
CA GLY A 89 -2.29 5.94 -3.75
C GLY A 89 -3.11 6.88 -4.63
N GLY A 90 -3.40 8.08 -4.12
CA GLY A 90 -4.33 9.02 -4.76
C GLY A 90 -5.78 8.59 -4.52
N GLN A 91 -6.61 8.61 -5.56
CA GLN A 91 -7.95 8.04 -5.48
C GLN A 91 -7.84 6.52 -5.51
N VAL A 92 -8.06 5.91 -4.34
CA VAL A 92 -8.02 4.46 -4.17
C VAL A 92 -9.42 3.88 -4.12
N ARG A 93 -9.63 2.75 -4.79
CA ARG A 93 -10.86 1.96 -4.73
C ARG A 93 -10.50 0.53 -4.38
N ARG A 94 -11.22 -0.07 -3.44
CA ARG A 94 -11.00 -1.46 -3.01
C ARG A 94 -12.25 -2.27 -3.31
N GLY A 95 -12.07 -3.53 -3.67
CA GLY A 95 -13.15 -4.47 -3.84
C GLY A 95 -12.65 -5.84 -4.27
N TRP A 96 -13.61 -6.74 -4.44
CA TRP A 96 -13.37 -8.10 -4.88
C TRP A 96 -13.08 -8.16 -6.38
N VAL A 97 -12.05 -8.92 -6.74
CA VAL A 97 -11.60 -9.12 -8.10
C VAL A 97 -11.47 -10.61 -8.38
N PRO A 98 -12.05 -11.12 -9.48
CA PRO A 98 -11.83 -12.50 -9.89
C PRO A 98 -10.38 -12.68 -10.36
N SER A 99 -9.69 -13.66 -9.78
CA SER A 99 -8.29 -13.97 -10.12
C SER A 99 -8.10 -14.33 -11.59
N ASN A 100 -9.12 -14.87 -12.26
CA ASN A 100 -9.09 -15.23 -13.68
C ASN A 100 -8.89 -14.03 -14.62
N TYR A 101 -9.19 -12.83 -14.16
CA TYR A 101 -9.09 -11.60 -14.95
C TYR A 101 -7.80 -10.83 -14.69
N VAL A 102 -6.98 -11.28 -13.74
CA VAL A 102 -5.75 -10.62 -13.33
C VAL A 102 -4.56 -11.55 -13.41
N LYS A 103 -3.38 -10.98 -13.65
CA LYS A 103 -2.10 -11.69 -13.65
C LYS A 103 -1.22 -11.14 -12.53
N ASN A 104 -0.69 -12.01 -11.67
CA ASN A 104 0.28 -11.58 -10.66
C ASN A 104 1.55 -11.02 -11.31
N MET A 105 2.09 -9.97 -10.71
CA MET A 105 3.38 -9.39 -11.09
C MET A 105 4.45 -9.79 -10.10
N GLU A 106 5.70 -9.86 -10.58
CA GLU A 106 6.84 -10.36 -9.82
C GLU A 106 7.39 -9.31 -8.83
N GLY A 107 6.86 -8.10 -8.84
CA GLY A 107 7.07 -7.17 -7.75
C GLY A 107 6.67 -5.73 -8.02
N ARG A 108 7.04 -4.90 -7.06
CA ARG A 108 6.73 -3.47 -7.01
C ARG A 108 7.26 -2.68 -8.22
N SER A 109 8.44 -3.07 -8.72
CA SER A 109 9.07 -2.43 -9.88
C SER A 109 8.27 -2.67 -11.17
N GLU A 110 7.87 -3.93 -11.42
CA GLU A 110 7.03 -4.29 -12.58
C GLU A 110 5.67 -3.58 -12.51
N ALA A 111 5.07 -3.54 -11.32
CA ALA A 111 3.82 -2.85 -11.08
C ALA A 111 3.89 -1.36 -11.41
N ARG A 112 4.94 -0.68 -10.94
CA ARG A 112 5.18 0.73 -11.27
C ARG A 112 5.37 0.92 -12.77
N ALA A 113 6.16 0.06 -13.42
CA ALA A 113 6.40 0.15 -14.85
C ALA A 113 5.11 -0.05 -15.69
N ALA A 114 4.28 -1.02 -15.31
CA ALA A 114 2.98 -1.27 -15.93
C ALA A 114 2.03 -0.08 -15.76
N MET A 115 1.98 0.52 -14.57
CA MET A 115 1.14 1.68 -14.31
C MET A 115 1.57 2.90 -15.14
N VAL A 116 2.88 3.15 -15.27
CA VAL A 116 3.42 4.22 -16.14
C VAL A 116 3.08 3.95 -17.61
N ARG A 117 3.12 2.69 -18.06
CA ARG A 117 2.70 2.30 -19.41
C ARG A 117 1.22 2.56 -19.64
N ASN A 118 0.37 2.26 -18.65
CA ASN A 118 -1.07 2.47 -18.76
C ASN A 118 -1.47 3.96 -18.69
N GLY A 119 -0.83 4.75 -17.81
CA GLY A 119 -1.09 6.20 -17.71
C GLY A 119 -0.78 6.98 -18.99
N ARG A 120 0.12 6.47 -19.85
CA ARG A 120 0.38 7.02 -21.18
C ARG A 120 -0.70 6.67 -22.22
N SER A 121 -1.52 5.63 -21.97
CA SER A 121 -2.62 5.23 -22.84
C SER A 121 -3.96 5.93 -22.53
N ALA A 122 -4.09 6.59 -21.37
CA ALA A 122 -5.33 7.24 -20.97
C ALA A 122 -5.56 8.64 -21.60
N VAL A 123 -4.66 9.11 -22.48
CA VAL A 123 -4.91 10.29 -23.31
C VAL A 123 -5.83 9.87 -24.45
N LYS A 124 -7.14 9.91 -24.22
CA LYS A 124 -8.13 9.84 -25.30
C LYS A 124 -8.00 11.10 -26.19
N PRO A 125 -7.98 10.96 -27.52
CA PRO A 125 -8.01 12.09 -28.45
C PRO A 125 -9.34 12.86 -28.39
#